data_AF-A0A843K4H3-F1
#
_entry.id   AF-A0A843K4H3-F1
#
_cell.length_a   1.000
_cell.length_b   1.000
_cell.length_c   1.000
_cell.angle_alpha   90.00
_cell.angle_beta   90.00
_cell.angle_gamma   90.00
#
_symmetry.space_group_name_H-M   'P 1'
#
loop_
_entity.id
_entity.type
_entity.pdbx_description
1 polymer ?
#
loop_
_entity_poly.entity_id
_entity_poly.type
_entity_poly.pdbx_seq_one_letter_code
_entity_poly.pdbx_strand_id
1 'polypeptide(L)'
;MGFWNRKKSDADAQTTCSEKKQIAKKPEKPIVKPDPACLPVKKVKIPLNKTTSEVKFVQNSIVFPCPICSELNTVDLYELDPILGGETMCMHCQDVLHIPGGYQTRSEVPKLKVYAGLPVAIRKFPLFYWNHPVIHELDEQGITRIIIQYGLWGFCQRCHHQFSPAVLINLPHTSGEIVDYRSLSSEEMMEMKSLRAGSCPFCSHRILLVIISEVPHYVISASENLSHRWEED
;
A
#
# COMPACT_ATOMS: atom_id res chain seq x y z
N MET A 1 37.51 -33.73 5.04
CA MET A 1 37.23 -34.55 6.23
C MET A 1 38.31 -34.29 7.27
N GLY A 2 37.95 -34.13 8.54
CA GLY A 2 38.92 -34.08 9.65
C GLY A 2 38.62 -33.01 10.71
N PHE A 3 37.58 -33.23 11.49
CA PHE A 3 37.32 -32.52 12.75
C PHE A 3 38.24 -33.05 13.88
N TRP A 4 38.80 -32.12 14.65
CA TRP A 4 39.03 -32.13 16.12
C TRP A 4 39.74 -33.32 16.80
N ASN A 5 40.77 -33.03 17.61
CA ASN A 5 40.68 -33.13 19.08
C ASN A 5 41.98 -32.77 19.86
N ARG A 6 41.78 -31.92 20.89
CA ARG A 6 42.25 -32.01 22.31
C ARG A 6 43.77 -31.94 22.60
N LYS A 7 44.29 -31.35 23.69
CA LYS A 7 43.76 -30.93 25.02
C LYS A 7 44.87 -30.17 25.79
N LYS A 8 44.47 -29.24 26.69
CA LYS A 8 45.00 -28.90 28.06
C LYS A 8 46.46 -28.42 28.18
N SER A 9 46.88 -27.58 29.13
CA SER A 9 46.35 -26.73 30.23
C SER A 9 47.59 -25.93 30.75
N ASP A 10 47.49 -24.79 31.44
CA ASP A 10 47.44 -24.70 32.92
C ASP A 10 47.40 -23.24 33.41
N ALA A 11 46.67 -23.04 34.52
CA ALA A 11 46.90 -22.14 35.67
C ALA A 11 45.53 -21.94 36.38
N ASP A 12 45.21 -22.76 37.39
CA ASP A 12 45.30 -22.47 38.85
C ASP A 12 44.19 -21.54 39.38
N ALA A 13 43.51 -21.73 40.52
CA ALA A 13 43.30 -22.83 41.46
C ALA A 13 42.26 -22.36 42.51
N GLN A 14 41.44 -23.28 43.05
CA GLN A 14 40.75 -23.25 44.37
C GLN A 14 39.58 -22.23 44.59
N THR A 15 38.46 -22.48 45.29
CA THR A 15 37.95 -23.56 46.16
C THR A 15 36.42 -23.43 46.35
N THR A 16 35.79 -24.52 46.79
CA THR A 16 34.37 -24.84 47.09
C THR A 16 33.65 -24.00 48.18
N CYS A 17 32.31 -23.84 48.10
CA CYS A 17 31.28 -24.49 48.95
C CYS A 17 29.90 -23.77 48.89
N SER A 18 28.82 -24.54 49.05
CA SER A 18 27.41 -24.18 48.76
C SER A 18 26.64 -23.41 49.85
N GLU A 19 25.55 -22.76 49.38
CA GLU A 19 24.30 -22.31 50.05
C GLU A 19 24.29 -21.21 51.13
N LYS A 20 23.59 -20.10 50.83
CA LYS A 20 22.66 -19.41 51.75
C LYS A 20 21.48 -18.79 50.98
N LYS A 21 20.25 -19.24 51.29
CA LYS A 21 19.00 -18.51 51.01
C LYS A 21 18.98 -17.20 51.81
N GLN A 22 18.73 -16.08 51.14
CA GLN A 22 18.16 -14.88 51.78
C GLN A 22 17.00 -14.34 50.94
N ILE A 23 15.95 -13.99 51.67
CA ILE A 23 14.63 -13.56 51.22
C ILE A 23 14.64 -12.05 50.91
N ALA A 24 13.93 -11.70 49.83
CA ALA A 24 13.30 -10.42 49.48
C ALA A 24 14.11 -9.10 49.61
N LYS A 25 14.46 -8.52 48.46
CA LYS A 25 14.19 -7.10 48.14
C LYS A 25 13.76 -6.99 46.67
N LYS A 26 12.62 -6.34 46.43
CA LYS A 26 12.16 -5.93 45.09
C LYS A 26 13.32 -5.16 44.41
N PRO A 27 13.74 -5.51 43.19
CA PRO A 27 14.44 -4.54 42.38
C PRO A 27 13.39 -3.52 41.93
N GLU A 28 13.50 -2.30 42.45
CA GLU A 28 12.85 -1.14 41.84
C GLU A 28 13.22 -1.16 40.36
N LYS A 29 12.21 -1.16 39.48
CA LYS A 29 12.44 -0.92 38.06
C LYS A 29 13.21 0.39 37.97
N PRO A 30 14.41 0.44 37.35
CA PRO A 30 14.96 1.73 36.99
C PRO A 30 13.90 2.40 36.13
N ILE A 31 13.50 3.61 36.52
CA ILE A 31 12.71 4.49 35.67
C ILE A 31 13.61 4.74 34.46
N VAL A 32 13.39 3.94 33.42
CA VAL A 32 13.96 4.16 32.10
C VAL A 32 13.36 5.51 31.67
N LYS A 33 14.16 6.56 31.83
CA LYS A 33 13.90 7.82 31.14
C LYS A 33 13.76 7.45 29.65
N PRO A 34 12.66 7.80 28.99
CA PRO A 34 12.52 7.48 27.57
C PRO A 34 13.69 8.11 26.83
N ASP A 35 14.40 7.29 26.05
CA ASP A 35 15.48 7.76 25.18
C ASP A 35 14.96 8.90 24.31
N PRO A 36 15.65 10.05 24.25
CA PRO A 36 15.23 11.18 23.42
C PRO A 36 15.41 10.93 21.90
N ALA A 37 15.69 9.69 21.48
CA ALA A 37 15.91 9.31 20.10
C ALA A 37 14.65 8.82 19.35
N CYS A 38 13.53 8.59 20.04
CA CYS A 38 12.24 8.41 19.36
C CYS A 38 11.51 9.75 19.30
N LEU A 39 12.02 10.66 18.47
CA LEU A 39 11.23 11.81 18.04
C LEU A 39 9.94 11.25 17.41
N PRO A 40 8.74 11.72 17.81
CA PRO A 40 7.52 11.35 17.10
C PRO A 40 7.72 11.83 15.66
N VAL A 41 7.81 10.88 14.73
CA VAL A 41 7.79 11.17 13.30
C VAL A 41 6.60 12.10 13.11
N LYS A 42 6.85 13.36 12.74
CA LYS A 42 5.77 14.30 12.42
C LYS A 42 4.92 13.60 11.38
N LYS A 43 3.74 13.11 11.76
CA LYS A 43 2.79 12.50 10.84
C LYS A 43 2.52 13.54 9.77
N VAL A 44 3.10 13.34 8.59
CA VAL A 44 2.86 14.21 7.45
C VAL A 44 1.37 14.06 7.17
N LYS A 45 0.61 15.15 7.30
CA LYS A 45 -0.81 15.13 6.98
C LYS A 45 -0.92 15.02 5.46
N ILE A 46 -1.02 13.79 4.96
CA ILE A 46 -1.22 13.53 3.54
C ILE A 46 -2.68 13.85 3.22
N PRO A 47 -2.96 14.79 2.31
CA PRO A 47 -4.32 15.08 1.90
C PRO A 47 -4.96 13.83 1.29
N LEU A 48 -6.15 13.48 1.76
CA LEU A 48 -6.95 12.40 1.19
C LEU A 48 -7.44 12.78 -0.21
N ASN A 49 -7.72 11.77 -1.03
CA ASN A 49 -8.30 11.97 -2.36
C ASN A 49 -9.63 12.73 -2.25
N LYS A 50 -9.85 13.66 -3.18
CA LYS A 50 -11.16 14.29 -3.31
C LYS A 50 -12.15 13.22 -3.77
N THR A 51 -13.37 13.26 -3.24
CA THR A 51 -14.39 12.27 -3.56
C THR A 51 -15.75 12.91 -3.78
N THR A 52 -16.57 12.26 -4.59
CA THR A 52 -18.01 12.56 -4.70
C THR A 52 -18.82 11.31 -4.40
N SER A 53 -19.95 11.48 -3.73
CA SER A 53 -20.95 10.42 -3.52
C SER A 53 -22.27 10.71 -4.25
N GLU A 54 -22.33 11.79 -5.04
CA GLU A 54 -23.54 12.23 -5.76
C GLU A 54 -23.65 11.50 -7.10
N VAL A 55 -23.72 10.18 -7.03
CA VAL A 55 -23.78 9.31 -8.20
C VAL A 55 -25.23 8.96 -8.52
N LYS A 56 -25.61 9.08 -9.80
CA LYS A 56 -26.92 8.68 -10.32
C LYS A 56 -26.76 7.59 -11.37
N PHE A 57 -27.55 6.53 -11.25
CA PHE A 57 -27.67 5.50 -12.28
C PHE A 57 -28.78 5.92 -13.26
N VAL A 58 -28.43 6.07 -14.53
CA VAL A 58 -29.36 6.43 -15.60
C VAL A 58 -29.23 5.40 -16.71
N GLN A 59 -30.27 4.56 -16.87
CA GLN A 59 -30.26 3.43 -17.80
C GLN A 59 -29.04 2.52 -17.57
N ASN A 60 -28.09 2.48 -18.51
CA ASN A 60 -26.85 1.70 -18.43
C ASN A 60 -25.60 2.57 -18.20
N SER A 61 -25.77 3.76 -17.65
CA SER A 61 -24.68 4.70 -17.39
C SER A 61 -24.72 5.23 -15.96
N ILE A 62 -23.57 5.71 -15.52
CA ILE A 62 -23.37 6.39 -14.25
C ILE A 62 -23.11 7.86 -14.54
N VAL A 63 -23.87 8.75 -13.92
CA VAL A 63 -23.71 10.21 -14.00
C VAL A 63 -23.28 10.74 -12.63
N PHE A 64 -22.22 11.53 -12.60
CA PHE A 64 -21.69 12.10 -11.35
C PHE A 64 -20.96 13.43 -11.57
N PRO A 65 -20.96 14.35 -10.59
CA PRO A 65 -20.16 15.57 -10.68
C PRO A 65 -18.69 15.28 -10.38
N CYS A 66 -17.76 15.85 -11.16
CA CYS A 66 -16.34 15.74 -10.89
C CYS A 66 -16.02 16.27 -9.48
N PRO A 67 -15.30 15.53 -8.62
CA PRO A 67 -14.99 15.98 -7.27
C PRO A 67 -14.00 17.17 -7.24
N ILE A 68 -13.44 17.56 -8.39
CA ILE A 68 -12.46 18.65 -8.52
C ILE A 68 -13.11 19.92 -9.05
N CYS A 69 -13.83 19.83 -10.18
CA CYS A 69 -14.40 20.98 -10.89
C CYS A 69 -15.93 21.00 -10.93
N SER A 70 -16.61 20.00 -10.36
CA SER A 70 -18.07 19.85 -10.33
C SER A 70 -18.76 19.68 -11.68
N GLU A 71 -18.03 19.61 -12.80
CA GLU A 71 -18.58 19.28 -14.12
C GLU A 71 -19.20 17.87 -14.11
N LEU A 72 -20.35 17.69 -14.75
CA LEU A 72 -21.00 16.40 -14.82
C LEU A 72 -20.25 15.48 -15.80
N ASN A 73 -19.94 14.27 -15.35
CA ASN A 73 -19.34 13.22 -16.15
C ASN A 73 -20.31 12.05 -16.25
N THR A 74 -20.23 11.34 -17.36
CA THR A 74 -21.03 10.16 -17.65
C THR A 74 -20.10 9.03 -18.07
N VAL A 75 -20.31 7.83 -17.52
CA VAL A 75 -19.56 6.63 -17.88
C VAL A 75 -20.52 5.47 -18.09
N ASP A 76 -20.33 4.71 -19.16
CA ASP A 76 -21.15 3.53 -19.42
C ASP A 76 -20.76 2.37 -18.51
N LEU A 77 -21.75 1.67 -17.97
CA LEU A 77 -21.55 0.53 -17.07
C LEU A 77 -20.81 -0.64 -17.72
N TYR A 78 -20.77 -0.69 -19.05
CA TYR A 78 -20.02 -1.69 -19.82
C TYR A 78 -18.52 -1.43 -19.86
N GLU A 79 -18.10 -0.19 -19.60
CA GLU A 79 -16.68 0.19 -19.54
C GLU A 79 -16.09 -0.07 -18.15
N LEU A 80 -16.93 -0.36 -17.17
CA LEU A 80 -16.53 -0.62 -15.80
C LEU A 80 -16.48 -2.12 -15.55
N ASP A 81 -15.42 -2.56 -14.88
CA ASP A 81 -15.39 -3.90 -14.32
C ASP A 81 -16.35 -3.94 -13.12
N PRO A 82 -17.27 -4.92 -13.03
CA PRO A 82 -18.22 -5.01 -11.93
C PRO A 82 -17.60 -5.16 -10.55
N ILE A 83 -16.34 -5.63 -10.47
CA ILE A 83 -15.60 -5.91 -9.24
C ILE A 83 -14.56 -4.83 -8.97
N LEU A 84 -13.72 -4.52 -9.95
CA LEU A 84 -12.62 -3.55 -9.84
C LEU A 84 -13.09 -2.10 -10.05
N GLY A 85 -14.18 -1.93 -10.78
CA GLY A 85 -14.61 -0.62 -11.28
C GLY A 85 -13.81 -0.23 -12.51
N GLY A 86 -13.47 1.05 -12.60
CA GLY A 86 -12.67 1.56 -13.70
C GLY A 86 -12.26 3.01 -13.49
N GLU A 87 -11.67 3.57 -14.54
CA GLU A 87 -11.18 4.93 -14.56
C GLU A 87 -11.81 5.73 -15.69
N THR A 88 -11.96 7.03 -15.45
CA THR A 88 -12.40 7.97 -16.47
C THR A 88 -11.66 9.28 -16.29
N MET A 89 -11.50 10.04 -17.36
CA MET A 89 -10.88 11.36 -17.30
C MET A 89 -11.96 12.43 -17.36
N CYS A 90 -11.93 13.38 -16.43
CA CYS A 90 -12.82 14.52 -16.53
C CYS A 90 -12.42 15.40 -17.71
N MET A 91 -13.30 15.56 -18.69
CA MET A 91 -12.98 16.32 -19.90
C MET A 91 -12.71 17.81 -19.64
N HIS A 92 -13.21 18.36 -18.54
CA HIS A 92 -13.03 19.77 -18.20
C HIS A 92 -11.69 20.06 -17.51
N CYS A 93 -11.38 19.35 -16.41
CA CYS A 93 -10.13 19.57 -15.66
C CYS A 93 -8.99 18.63 -16.06
N GLN A 94 -9.25 17.64 -16.92
CA GLN A 94 -8.29 16.62 -17.38
C GLN A 94 -7.70 15.75 -16.26
N ASP A 95 -8.35 15.71 -15.10
CA ASP A 95 -7.95 14.82 -14.01
C ASP A 95 -8.54 13.43 -14.16
N VAL A 96 -7.73 12.43 -13.80
CA VAL A 96 -8.17 11.03 -13.72
C VAL A 96 -9.02 10.82 -12.48
N LEU A 97 -10.17 10.21 -12.68
CA LEU A 97 -11.16 9.83 -11.69
C LEU A 97 -11.28 8.32 -11.67
N HIS A 98 -11.38 7.73 -10.48
CA HIS A 98 -11.62 6.31 -10.30
C HIS A 98 -13.04 6.09 -9.79
N ILE A 99 -13.76 5.22 -10.49
CA ILE A 99 -15.09 4.76 -10.13
C ILE A 99 -14.90 3.35 -9.55
N PRO A 100 -15.12 3.13 -8.24
CA PRO A 100 -14.95 1.82 -7.65
C PRO A 100 -15.99 0.84 -8.20
N GLY A 101 -15.63 -0.44 -8.22
CA GLY A 101 -16.54 -1.52 -8.56
C GLY A 101 -17.56 -1.80 -7.45
N GLY A 102 -18.26 -2.93 -7.56
CA GLY A 102 -19.24 -3.40 -6.58
C GLY A 102 -20.68 -2.97 -6.88
N TYR A 103 -20.96 -2.39 -8.04
CA TYR A 103 -22.31 -1.98 -8.42
C TYR A 103 -23.21 -3.17 -8.82
N GLN A 104 -22.65 -4.29 -9.27
CA GLN A 104 -23.43 -5.50 -9.61
C GLN A 104 -23.47 -6.56 -8.50
N THR A 105 -22.59 -6.48 -7.50
CA THR A 105 -22.47 -7.50 -6.45
C THR A 105 -23.61 -7.47 -5.44
N ARG A 106 -24.50 -6.47 -5.50
CA ARG A 106 -25.60 -6.22 -4.53
C ARG A 106 -25.13 -6.13 -3.07
N SER A 107 -23.82 -6.08 -2.83
CA SER A 107 -23.27 -5.72 -1.53
C SER A 107 -23.72 -4.30 -1.24
N GLU A 108 -24.28 -4.07 -0.06
CA GLU A 108 -24.86 -2.82 0.41
C GLU A 108 -23.85 -1.66 0.36
N VAL A 109 -23.59 -1.10 -0.83
CA VAL A 109 -22.85 0.16 -1.01
C VAL A 109 -23.90 1.22 -1.35
N PRO A 110 -24.65 1.75 -0.36
CA PRO A 110 -25.73 2.70 -0.63
C PRO A 110 -25.23 4.03 -1.22
N LYS A 111 -23.92 4.25 -1.36
CA LYS A 111 -23.30 5.46 -1.91
C LYS A 111 -22.00 5.12 -2.64
N LEU A 112 -22.05 4.96 -3.96
CA LEU A 112 -20.84 4.85 -4.79
C LEU A 112 -19.99 6.10 -4.60
N LYS A 113 -18.70 5.95 -4.27
CA LYS A 113 -17.75 7.07 -4.08
C LYS A 113 -16.80 7.13 -5.27
N VAL A 114 -16.83 8.21 -6.06
CA VAL A 114 -15.83 8.42 -7.12
C VAL A 114 -14.65 9.21 -6.54
N TYR A 115 -13.42 8.71 -6.73
CA TYR A 115 -12.19 9.28 -6.18
C TYR A 115 -11.41 10.05 -7.25
N ALA A 116 -10.73 11.12 -6.88
CA ALA A 116 -9.81 11.87 -7.73
C ALA A 116 -8.35 11.63 -7.33
N GLY A 117 -7.44 11.68 -8.32
CA GLY A 117 -6.01 11.49 -8.11
C GLY A 117 -5.34 12.61 -7.30
N LEU A 118 -4.41 12.22 -6.42
CA LEU A 118 -3.51 13.12 -5.73
C LEU A 118 -2.14 13.18 -6.44
N PRO A 119 -1.60 14.37 -6.73
CA PRO A 119 -0.25 14.49 -7.28
C PRO A 119 0.81 14.15 -6.24
N VAL A 120 1.65 13.17 -6.55
CA VAL A 120 2.78 12.69 -5.76
C VAL A 120 4.03 12.71 -6.62
N ALA A 121 5.10 13.35 -6.15
CA ALA A 121 6.39 13.26 -6.84
C ALA A 121 6.86 11.79 -6.83
N ILE A 122 7.21 11.22 -7.99
CA ILE A 122 7.54 9.79 -8.13
C ILE A 122 8.61 9.36 -7.12
N ARG A 123 9.66 10.17 -6.93
CA ARG A 123 10.74 9.89 -5.95
C ARG A 123 10.28 9.86 -4.50
N LYS A 124 9.15 10.50 -4.19
CA LYS A 124 8.55 10.54 -2.86
C LYS A 124 7.42 9.53 -2.71
N PHE A 125 7.10 8.74 -3.74
CA PHE A 125 6.07 7.74 -3.67
C PHE A 125 6.27 6.72 -2.53
N PRO A 126 7.49 6.18 -2.28
CA PRO A 126 7.69 5.29 -1.13
C PRO A 126 7.33 5.95 0.20
N LEU A 127 7.75 7.20 0.40
CA LEU A 127 7.42 7.95 1.61
C LEU A 127 5.92 8.22 1.71
N PHE A 128 5.28 8.56 0.59
CA PHE A 128 3.82 8.72 0.54
C PHE A 128 3.12 7.43 0.94
N TYR A 129 3.50 6.30 0.33
CA TYR A 129 2.89 4.99 0.52
C TYR A 129 2.95 4.55 1.99
N TRP A 130 4.15 4.52 2.58
CA TRP A 130 4.35 4.08 3.96
C TRP A 130 3.75 4.99 5.04
N ASN A 131 3.54 6.27 4.72
CA ASN A 131 2.97 7.23 5.67
C ASN A 131 1.49 7.51 5.42
N HIS A 132 0.86 6.91 4.40
CA HIS A 132 -0.54 7.16 4.11
C HIS A 132 -1.42 6.48 5.17
N PRO A 133 -2.32 7.21 5.86
CA PRO A 133 -3.12 6.66 6.96
C PRO A 133 -3.90 5.40 6.58
N VAL A 134 -4.55 5.41 5.42
CA VAL A 134 -5.31 4.25 4.91
C VAL A 134 -4.42 3.04 4.64
N ILE A 135 -3.20 3.26 4.11
CA ILE A 135 -2.28 2.15 3.84
C ILE A 135 -1.78 1.56 5.15
N HIS A 136 -1.43 2.41 6.12
CA HIS A 136 -0.97 1.98 7.44
C HIS A 136 -2.04 1.19 8.21
N GLU A 137 -3.29 1.66 8.24
CA GLU A 137 -4.40 0.96 8.91
C GLU A 137 -4.66 -0.43 8.31
N LEU A 138 -4.48 -0.60 7.01
CA LEU A 138 -4.65 -1.88 6.33
C LEU A 138 -3.45 -2.80 6.48
N ASP A 139 -2.24 -2.24 6.63
CA ASP A 139 -1.03 -2.99 6.95
C ASP A 139 -1.10 -3.61 8.35
N GLU A 140 -1.63 -2.86 9.33
CA GLU A 140 -1.92 -3.39 10.67
C GLU A 140 -2.93 -4.55 10.65
N GLN A 141 -3.80 -4.62 9.63
CA GLN A 141 -4.77 -5.69 9.43
C GLN A 141 -4.21 -6.87 8.61
N GLY A 142 -3.01 -6.76 8.05
CA GLY A 142 -2.42 -7.78 7.17
C GLY A 142 -3.00 -7.82 5.75
N ILE A 143 -3.72 -6.77 5.33
CA ILE A 143 -4.50 -6.71 4.08
C ILE A 143 -3.78 -5.91 2.99
N THR A 144 -2.55 -5.46 3.23
CA THR A 144 -1.77 -4.53 2.39
C THR A 144 -1.63 -4.97 0.93
N ARG A 145 -1.52 -6.27 0.65
CA ARG A 145 -1.40 -6.78 -0.72
C ARG A 145 -2.69 -6.61 -1.53
N ILE A 146 -3.84 -6.69 -0.87
CA ILE A 146 -5.16 -6.61 -1.51
C ILE A 146 -5.42 -5.16 -1.93
N ILE A 147 -5.07 -4.16 -1.11
CA ILE A 147 -5.27 -2.76 -1.52
C ILE A 147 -4.45 -2.37 -2.73
N ILE A 148 -3.24 -2.91 -2.91
CA ILE A 148 -2.46 -2.51 -4.08
C ILE A 148 -3.03 -3.14 -5.37
N GLN A 149 -3.64 -4.31 -5.26
CA GLN A 149 -4.28 -4.98 -6.40
C GLN A 149 -5.67 -4.40 -6.73
N TYR A 150 -6.40 -3.92 -5.72
CA TYR A 150 -7.83 -3.59 -5.84
C TYR A 150 -8.21 -2.18 -5.42
N GLY A 151 -7.27 -1.39 -4.89
CA GLY A 151 -7.53 -0.11 -4.24
C GLY A 151 -6.44 0.95 -4.41
N LEU A 152 -5.40 0.71 -5.21
CA LEU A 152 -4.35 1.67 -5.52
C LEU A 152 -4.10 1.72 -7.03
N TRP A 153 -4.23 2.92 -7.59
CA TRP A 153 -3.90 3.21 -8.99
C TRP A 153 -2.88 4.34 -9.06
N GLY A 154 -2.02 4.27 -10.06
CA GLY A 154 -0.96 5.25 -10.30
C GLY A 154 -0.90 5.60 -11.78
N PHE A 155 -1.02 6.88 -12.09
CA PHE A 155 -0.99 7.39 -13.45
C PHE A 155 0.10 8.45 -13.61
N CYS A 156 0.73 8.55 -14.77
CA CYS A 156 1.55 9.71 -15.05
C CYS A 156 0.68 10.96 -15.17
N GLN A 157 0.97 12.03 -14.42
CA GLN A 157 0.17 13.27 -14.49
C GLN A 157 0.16 13.91 -15.89
N ARG A 158 1.18 13.66 -16.73
CA ARG A 158 1.31 14.31 -18.04
C ARG A 158 0.75 13.48 -19.18
N CYS A 159 1.14 12.21 -19.27
CA CYS A 159 0.73 11.34 -20.39
C CYS A 159 -0.40 10.38 -20.00
N HIS A 160 -0.88 10.43 -18.76
CA HIS A 160 -1.95 9.59 -18.22
C HIS A 160 -1.70 8.09 -18.33
N HIS A 161 -0.46 7.68 -18.59
CA HIS A 161 -0.07 6.28 -18.60
C HIS A 161 -0.34 5.66 -17.23
N GLN A 162 -1.17 4.62 -17.20
CA GLN A 162 -1.46 3.84 -16.02
C GLN A 162 -0.34 2.83 -15.78
N PHE A 163 0.27 2.89 -14.60
CA PHE A 163 1.29 1.94 -14.19
C PHE A 163 0.64 0.67 -13.64
N SER A 164 1.27 -0.47 -13.90
CA SER A 164 0.72 -1.74 -13.45
C SER A 164 0.65 -1.82 -11.92
N PRO A 165 -0.36 -2.48 -11.35
CA PRO A 165 -0.41 -2.74 -9.91
C PRO A 165 0.87 -3.41 -9.41
N ALA A 166 1.42 -4.37 -10.14
CA ALA A 166 2.65 -5.07 -9.76
C ALA A 166 3.86 -4.12 -9.67
N VAL A 167 3.94 -3.11 -10.54
CA VAL A 167 4.97 -2.06 -10.46
C VAL A 167 4.76 -1.19 -9.23
N LEU A 168 3.52 -0.74 -8.97
CA LEU A 168 3.19 0.08 -7.81
C LEU A 168 3.42 -0.65 -6.47
N ILE A 169 3.18 -1.97 -6.40
CA ILE A 169 3.50 -2.82 -5.24
C ILE A 169 4.99 -2.74 -4.93
N ASN A 170 5.82 -2.86 -5.95
CA ASN A 170 7.25 -3.03 -5.80
C ASN A 170 8.03 -1.71 -5.75
N LEU A 171 7.37 -0.57 -5.98
CA LEU A 171 7.99 0.75 -6.02
C LEU A 171 8.42 1.27 -4.62
N PRO A 172 7.67 1.04 -3.53
CA PRO A 172 8.08 1.38 -2.18
C PRO A 172 9.26 0.54 -1.65
N HIS A 173 9.47 -0.66 -2.21
CA HIS A 173 10.53 -1.58 -1.82
C HIS A 173 11.88 -1.16 -2.42
N THR A 174 12.92 -1.13 -1.60
CA THR A 174 14.27 -0.73 -2.04
C THR A 174 15.01 -1.87 -2.75
N SER A 175 16.13 -1.55 -3.41
CA SER A 175 16.97 -2.46 -4.21
C SER A 175 17.54 -3.69 -3.46
N GLY A 176 17.26 -3.86 -2.16
CA GLY A 176 17.70 -4.99 -1.35
C GLY A 176 16.57 -5.89 -0.82
N GLU A 177 15.31 -5.46 -0.87
CA GLU A 177 14.18 -6.35 -0.62
C GLU A 177 13.90 -7.15 -1.90
N ILE A 178 13.61 -8.44 -1.75
CA ILE A 178 13.39 -9.37 -2.86
C ILE A 178 12.16 -8.91 -3.64
N VAL A 179 12.39 -8.04 -4.63
CA VAL A 179 11.47 -7.81 -5.73
C VAL A 179 11.53 -9.06 -6.55
N ASP A 180 10.44 -9.80 -6.63
CA ASP A 180 10.38 -10.97 -7.51
C ASP A 180 10.24 -10.50 -8.96
N TYR A 181 11.30 -9.87 -9.48
CA TYR A 181 11.40 -9.37 -10.86
C TYR A 181 11.11 -10.45 -11.90
N ARG A 182 11.17 -11.74 -11.50
CA ARG A 182 10.83 -12.88 -12.36
C ARG A 182 9.34 -12.97 -12.67
N SER A 183 8.49 -12.31 -11.88
CA SER A 183 7.04 -12.24 -12.10
C SER A 183 6.59 -11.04 -12.92
N LEU A 184 7.49 -10.07 -13.19
CA LEU A 184 7.19 -8.89 -13.98
C LEU A 184 7.44 -9.15 -15.47
N SER A 185 6.51 -8.70 -16.30
CA SER A 185 6.69 -8.63 -17.75
C SER A 185 7.82 -7.65 -18.13
N SER A 186 8.29 -7.73 -19.38
CA SER A 186 9.33 -6.83 -19.89
C SER A 186 8.93 -5.35 -19.82
N GLU A 187 7.65 -5.04 -20.03
CA GLU A 187 7.09 -3.70 -19.91
C GLU A 187 7.10 -3.21 -18.46
N GLU A 188 6.63 -4.04 -17.52
CA GLU A 188 6.64 -3.71 -16.09
C GLU A 188 8.05 -3.54 -15.54
N MET A 189 9.02 -4.31 -16.03
CA MET A 189 10.43 -4.11 -15.68
C MET A 189 10.95 -2.74 -16.15
N MET A 190 10.56 -2.29 -17.34
CA MET A 190 10.91 -0.97 -17.87
C MET A 190 10.28 0.16 -17.06
N GLU A 191 8.99 0.02 -16.73
CA GLU A 191 8.26 0.95 -15.87
C GLU A 191 8.93 1.06 -14.50
N MET A 192 9.19 -0.08 -13.86
CA MET A 192 9.82 -0.14 -12.55
C MET A 192 11.18 0.56 -12.53
N LYS A 193 12.05 0.27 -13.51
CA LYS A 193 13.37 0.91 -13.61
C LYS A 193 13.25 2.44 -13.73
N SER A 194 12.33 2.92 -14.55
CA SER A 194 12.15 4.35 -14.81
C SER A 194 11.55 5.08 -13.62
N LEU A 195 10.53 4.49 -12.97
CA LEU A 195 9.92 5.05 -11.77
C LEU A 195 10.92 5.12 -10.61
N ARG A 196 11.79 4.12 -10.44
CA ARG A 196 12.88 4.19 -9.45
C ARG A 196 13.88 5.31 -9.73
N ALA A 197 14.11 5.66 -11.00
CA ALA A 197 14.90 6.84 -11.37
C ALA A 197 14.14 8.18 -11.11
N GLY A 198 12.83 8.10 -10.87
CA GLY A 198 11.97 9.23 -10.53
C GLY A 198 11.25 9.86 -11.72
N SER A 199 11.04 9.11 -12.81
CA SER A 199 10.43 9.64 -14.03
C SER A 199 9.56 8.60 -14.75
N CYS A 200 8.49 9.07 -15.40
CA CYS A 200 7.70 8.26 -16.32
C CYS A 200 8.55 7.85 -17.55
N PRO A 201 8.55 6.57 -17.96
CA PRO A 201 9.31 6.10 -19.13
C PRO A 201 8.84 6.70 -20.45
N PHE A 202 7.56 7.09 -20.56
CA PHE A 202 6.95 7.52 -21.82
C PHE A 202 7.09 9.02 -22.10
N CYS A 203 7.13 9.86 -21.06
CA CYS A 203 7.16 11.32 -21.22
C CYS A 203 8.15 12.04 -20.29
N SER A 204 8.96 11.29 -19.53
CA SER A 204 9.95 11.81 -18.56
C SER A 204 9.37 12.70 -17.44
N HIS A 205 8.05 12.77 -17.31
CA HIS A 205 7.40 13.57 -16.27
C HIS A 205 7.63 12.95 -14.88
N ARG A 206 7.64 13.78 -13.84
CA ARG A 206 8.11 13.40 -12.50
C ARG A 206 7.02 13.30 -11.44
N ILE A 207 5.77 13.54 -11.84
CA ILE A 207 4.60 13.49 -10.96
C ILE A 207 3.70 12.31 -11.36
N LEU A 208 3.30 11.56 -10.33
CA LEU A 208 2.34 10.48 -10.37
C LEU A 208 1.01 11.00 -9.81
N LEU A 209 -0.10 10.80 -10.49
CA LEU A 209 -1.43 10.91 -9.91
C LEU A 209 -1.75 9.57 -9.25
N VAL A 210 -1.89 9.58 -7.92
CA VAL A 210 -2.18 8.38 -7.15
C VAL A 210 -3.62 8.42 -6.68
N ILE A 211 -4.37 7.37 -6.95
CA ILE A 211 -5.71 7.16 -6.40
C ILE A 211 -5.65 5.98 -5.44
N ILE A 212 -6.16 6.21 -4.25
CA ILE A 212 -6.41 5.21 -3.21
C ILE A 212 -7.92 5.17 -3.02
N SER A 213 -8.52 4.02 -3.26
CA SER A 213 -9.95 3.78 -3.06
C SER A 213 -10.17 2.72 -1.99
N GLU A 214 -11.39 2.72 -1.47
CA GLU A 214 -11.86 1.71 -0.54
C GLU A 214 -12.02 0.38 -1.27
N VAL A 215 -11.34 -0.67 -0.78
CA VAL A 215 -11.51 -2.03 -1.30
C VAL A 215 -12.84 -2.58 -0.81
N PRO A 216 -13.73 -3.08 -1.68
CA PRO A 216 -15.00 -3.64 -1.24
C PRO A 216 -14.81 -4.84 -0.29
N HIS A 217 -15.61 -4.91 0.78
CA HIS A 217 -15.52 -5.98 1.78
C HIS A 217 -15.59 -7.39 1.19
N TYR A 218 -16.38 -7.62 0.14
CA TYR A 218 -16.46 -8.95 -0.48
C TYR A 218 -15.15 -9.38 -1.15
N VAL A 219 -14.34 -8.43 -1.64
CA VAL A 219 -13.00 -8.71 -2.18
C VAL A 219 -12.07 -9.11 -1.04
N ILE A 220 -12.14 -8.38 0.08
CA ILE A 220 -11.39 -8.69 1.30
C ILE A 220 -11.77 -10.10 1.79
N SER A 221 -13.05 -10.39 1.98
CA SER A 221 -13.52 -11.71 2.43
C SER A 221 -13.16 -12.84 1.45
N ALA A 222 -13.22 -12.61 0.14
CA ALA A 222 -12.80 -13.62 -0.84
C ALA A 222 -11.30 -13.92 -0.74
N SER A 223 -10.48 -12.89 -0.51
CA SER A 223 -9.04 -13.05 -0.34
C SER A 223 -8.65 -13.73 0.98
N GLU A 224 -9.34 -13.43 2.08
CA GLU A 224 -9.16 -14.10 3.37
C GLU A 224 -9.52 -15.60 3.29
N ASN A 225 -10.60 -15.93 2.59
CA ASN A 225 -10.99 -17.32 2.33
C ASN A 225 -9.97 -18.08 1.45
N LEU A 226 -9.25 -17.37 0.57
CA LEU A 226 -8.16 -17.97 -0.19
C LEU A 226 -6.93 -18.21 0.69
N SER A 227 -6.55 -17.30 1.59
CA SER A 227 -5.42 -17.50 2.50
C SER A 227 -5.60 -18.71 3.44
N HIS A 228 -6.82 -18.96 3.92
CA HIS A 228 -7.09 -20.14 4.76
C HIS A 228 -6.93 -21.48 4.03
N ARG A 229 -7.06 -21.52 2.68
CA ARG A 229 -6.83 -22.74 1.91
C ARG A 229 -5.35 -23.12 1.79
N TRP A 230 -4.43 -22.16 1.98
CA TRP A 230 -2.99 -22.43 1.94
C TRP A 230 -2.42 -22.88 3.27
N GLU A 231 -3.19 -22.77 4.36
CA GLU A 231 -2.79 -23.26 5.70
C GLU A 231 -3.25 -24.71 5.96
N GLU A 232 -4.03 -25.31 5.05
CA GLU A 232 -4.55 -26.68 5.18
C GLU A 232 -3.75 -27.74 4.40
N ASP A 233 -2.67 -27.36 3.69
CA ASP A 233 -1.72 -28.25 3.00
C ASP A 233 -0.34 -28.27 3.68
#